data_AF-A0AAD2FHA0-F1
#
_entry.id   AF-A0AAD2FHA0-F1
#
_cell.length_a   1.000
_cell.length_b   1.000
_cell.length_c   1.000
_cell.angle_alpha   90.00
_cell.angle_beta   90.00
_cell.angle_gamma   90.00
#
_symmetry.space_group_name_H-M   'P 1'
#
loop_
_entity.id
_entity.type
_entity.pdbx_description
1 polymer ?
#
loop_
_entity_poly.entity_id
_entity_poly.type
_entity_poly.pdbx_seq_one_letter_code
_entity_poly.pdbx_strand_id
1 'polypeptide(L)'
;TNDYDLIGRHWEDEAKPFLLEAKNSGGKVVVHCGAGTNRSGLIVAAAMLLLDDNDDDNNKEQQQEQQQQQQQPERFLLDIVKDLKQKRGMVLTNVSFQQQLCELAAKYNKLGPMPKGYSNEEAPRRSKLKQQHRQTGNFESMFQ
;
A
#
# COMPACT_ATOMS: atom_id res chain seq x y z
N THR A 1 17.62 -9.12 4.17
CA THR A 1 16.66 -10.24 4.21
C THR A 1 15.53 -9.88 3.27
N ASN A 2 15.70 -10.17 1.97
CA ASN A 2 14.84 -9.59 0.93
C ASN A 2 13.63 -10.45 0.55
N ASP A 3 13.51 -11.70 0.99
CA ASP A 3 12.49 -12.63 0.45
C ASP A 3 11.60 -13.27 1.52
N TYR A 4 11.47 -12.64 2.69
CA TYR A 4 10.58 -13.18 3.71
C TYR A 4 9.12 -12.97 3.31
N ASP A 5 8.39 -14.06 3.09
CA ASP A 5 6.95 -14.03 2.83
C ASP A 5 6.19 -13.75 4.13
N LEU A 6 5.96 -12.47 4.42
CA LEU A 6 5.29 -12.04 5.64
C LEU A 6 3.78 -12.24 5.53
N ILE A 7 3.20 -11.94 4.36
CA ILE A 7 1.76 -12.09 4.14
C ILE A 7 1.36 -13.56 4.14
N GLY A 8 2.02 -14.41 3.33
CA GLY A 8 1.64 -15.81 3.21
C GLY A 8 1.81 -16.62 4.49
N ARG A 9 2.74 -16.21 5.37
CA ARG A 9 3.00 -16.91 6.64
C ARG A 9 2.15 -16.45 7.82
N HIS A 10 1.86 -15.15 7.91
CA HIS A 10 1.32 -14.57 9.15
C HIS A 10 0.00 -13.83 8.97
N TRP A 11 -0.42 -13.52 7.74
CA TRP A 11 -1.60 -12.67 7.55
C TRP A 11 -2.89 -13.35 8.02
N GLU A 12 -3.24 -14.52 7.48
CA GLU A 12 -4.55 -15.14 7.71
C GLU A 12 -4.68 -15.74 9.12
N ASP A 13 -3.62 -16.37 9.63
CA ASP A 13 -3.69 -17.15 10.87
C ASP A 13 -3.34 -16.34 12.14
N GLU A 14 -2.59 -15.25 12.01
CA GLU A 14 -2.08 -14.49 13.17
C GLU A 14 -2.48 -13.01 13.14
N ALA A 15 -2.01 -12.26 12.14
CA ALA A 15 -2.12 -10.81 12.14
C ALA A 15 -3.57 -10.33 11.95
N LYS A 16 -4.29 -10.90 10.98
CA LYS A 16 -5.66 -10.51 10.68
C LYS A 16 -6.63 -10.86 11.83
N PRO A 17 -6.63 -12.06 12.42
CA PRO A 17 -7.47 -12.36 13.58
C PRO A 17 -7.19 -11.43 14.77
N PHE A 18 -5.93 -11.18 15.09
CA PHE A 18 -5.55 -10.28 16.18
C PHE A 18 -6.07 -8.84 15.96
N LEU A 19 -5.89 -8.31 14.75
CA LEU A 19 -6.37 -6.97 14.41
C LEU A 19 -7.90 -6.89 14.42
N LEU A 20 -8.59 -7.92 13.94
CA LEU A 20 -10.04 -7.98 13.92
C LEU A 20 -10.63 -8.10 15.33
N GLU A 21 -10.04 -8.93 16.20
CA GLU A 21 -10.43 -9.03 17.60
C GLU A 21 -10.27 -7.69 18.33
N ALA A 22 -9.13 -7.03 18.13
CA ALA A 22 -8.90 -5.71 18.71
C ALA A 22 -9.89 -4.65 18.17
N LYS A 23 -10.20 -4.69 16.86
CA LYS A 23 -11.21 -3.81 16.26
C LYS A 23 -12.60 -4.06 16.87
N ASN A 24 -13.03 -5.32 16.95
CA ASN A 24 -14.35 -5.72 17.45
C ASN A 24 -14.54 -5.45 18.95
N SER A 25 -13.46 -5.38 19.71
CA SER A 25 -13.47 -4.98 21.13
C SER A 25 -13.42 -3.45 21.33
N GLY A 26 -13.38 -2.65 20.26
CA GLY A 26 -13.17 -1.20 20.33
C GLY A 26 -11.77 -0.81 20.80
N GLY A 27 -10.82 -1.75 20.77
CA GLY A 27 -9.44 -1.56 21.20
C GLY A 27 -8.61 -0.76 20.19
N LYS A 28 -7.49 -0.23 20.67
CA LYS A 28 -6.47 0.42 19.83
C LYS A 28 -5.24 -0.46 19.74
N VAL A 29 -4.77 -0.72 18.52
CA VAL A 29 -3.58 -1.54 18.27
C VAL A 29 -2.39 -0.68 17.87
N VAL A 30 -1.23 -0.98 18.44
CA VAL A 30 0.06 -0.46 17.97
C VAL A 30 0.78 -1.55 17.19
N VAL A 31 0.93 -1.36 15.88
CA VAL A 31 1.72 -2.25 15.01
C VAL A 31 3.10 -1.65 14.80
N HIS A 32 4.16 -2.37 15.18
CA HIS A 32 5.53 -1.89 15.03
C HIS A 32 6.50 -2.96 14.50
N CYS A 33 7.65 -2.52 14.03
CA CYS A 33 8.81 -3.36 13.75
C CYS A 33 10.08 -2.55 14.08
N GLY A 34 11.27 -3.13 13.92
CA GLY A 34 12.52 -2.45 14.31
C GLY A 34 12.69 -1.02 13.77
N ALA A 35 12.39 -0.78 12.48
CA ALA A 35 12.48 0.55 11.87
C ALA A 35 11.12 1.23 11.67
N GLY A 36 10.01 0.53 11.89
CA GLY A 36 8.66 1.06 11.66
C GLY A 36 8.27 1.33 10.20
N THR A 37 9.10 0.97 9.21
CA THR A 37 8.90 1.38 7.79
C THR A 37 8.35 0.31 6.87
N ASN A 38 8.78 -0.94 7.03
CA ASN A 38 8.56 -2.01 6.04
C ASN A 38 7.62 -3.10 6.55
N ARG A 39 8.04 -3.96 7.50
CA ARG A 39 7.20 -5.07 8.00
C ARG A 39 5.88 -4.58 8.61
N SER A 40 5.96 -3.61 9.52
CA SER A 40 4.77 -3.00 10.10
C SER A 40 3.95 -2.24 9.06
N GLY A 41 4.60 -1.57 8.11
CA GLY A 41 3.92 -0.88 7.01
C GLY A 41 3.12 -1.84 6.12
N LEU A 42 3.65 -3.03 5.85
CA LEU A 42 2.97 -4.08 5.09
C LEU A 42 1.72 -4.59 5.81
N ILE A 43 1.84 -4.95 7.10
CA ILE A 43 0.70 -5.42 7.89
C ILE A 43 -0.39 -4.34 8.01
N VAL A 44 -0.01 -3.08 8.26
CA VAL A 44 -0.97 -1.98 8.33
C VAL A 44 -1.63 -1.71 6.98
N ALA A 45 -0.88 -1.77 5.87
CA ALA A 45 -1.46 -1.62 4.54
C ALA A 45 -2.46 -2.74 4.21
N ALA A 46 -2.13 -3.99 4.56
CA ALA A 46 -3.04 -5.12 4.38
C ALA A 46 -4.32 -4.97 5.24
N ALA A 47 -4.19 -4.46 6.46
CA ALA A 47 -5.33 -4.17 7.33
C ALA A 47 -6.21 -3.07 6.76
N MET A 48 -5.63 -1.93 6.36
CA MET A 48 -6.39 -0.85 5.74
C MET A 48 -7.06 -1.26 4.41
N LEU A 49 -6.50 -2.25 3.72
CA LEU A 49 -7.06 -2.75 2.46
C LEU A 49 -8.26 -3.68 2.66
N LEU A 50 -8.25 -4.48 3.73
CA LEU A 50 -9.18 -5.60 3.90
C LEU A 50 -10.08 -5.51 5.14
N LEU A 51 -9.76 -4.66 6.10
CA LEU A 51 -10.45 -4.52 7.39
C LEU A 51 -11.02 -3.13 7.63
N ASP A 52 -10.59 -2.11 6.88
CA ASP A 52 -11.22 -0.79 6.88
C ASP A 52 -12.49 -0.84 6.02
N ASP A 53 -13.48 -1.63 6.46
CA ASP A 53 -14.86 -1.34 6.12
C ASP A 53 -15.26 -0.06 6.87
N ASN A 54 -15.94 0.86 6.19
CA ASN A 54 -16.28 2.21 6.67
C ASN A 54 -17.22 2.15 7.88
N ASP A 55 -16.68 1.86 9.06
CA ASP A 55 -17.36 1.97 10.35
C ASP A 55 -17.43 3.45 10.75
N ASP A 56 -18.23 4.23 10.02
CA ASP A 56 -18.91 5.40 10.58
C ASP A 56 -20.13 4.91 11.37
N ASP A 57 -19.88 4.19 12.47
CA ASP A 57 -20.91 3.59 13.33
C ASP A 57 -21.03 4.32 14.68
N ASN A 58 -20.79 5.63 14.70
CA ASN A 58 -20.98 6.46 15.91
C ASN A 58 -21.74 7.78 15.69
N ASN A 59 -22.48 7.96 14.59
CA ASN A 59 -23.42 9.10 14.50
C ASN A 59 -24.56 8.93 13.48
N LYS A 60 -25.29 7.80 13.49
CA LYS A 60 -26.49 7.58 12.67
C LYS A 60 -27.73 7.22 13.47
N GLU A 61 -27.95 7.92 14.58
CA GLU A 61 -29.31 8.25 14.97
C GLU A 61 -29.47 9.75 14.71
N GLN A 62 -30.42 10.10 13.84
CA GLN A 62 -30.78 11.45 13.39
C GLN A 62 -30.00 12.02 12.20
N GLN A 63 -30.26 11.45 11.02
CA GLN A 63 -30.53 12.22 9.79
C GLN A 63 -31.11 11.28 8.72
N GLN A 64 -32.39 10.96 8.91
CA GLN A 64 -33.22 10.45 7.83
C GLN A 64 -33.58 11.63 6.91
N GLU A 65 -33.61 11.32 5.61
CA GLU A 65 -34.18 12.15 4.53
C GLU A 65 -33.34 13.35 4.07
N GLN A 66 -32.22 13.05 3.41
CA GLN A 66 -31.86 13.76 2.17
C GLN A 66 -31.05 12.84 1.24
N GLN A 67 -31.73 12.43 0.17
CA GLN A 67 -31.23 11.59 -0.89
C GLN A 67 -30.27 12.37 -1.79
N GLN A 68 -29.02 11.93 -1.85
CA GLN A 68 -28.20 11.89 -3.07
C GLN A 68 -27.10 10.86 -2.84
N GLN A 69 -26.97 9.92 -3.78
CA GLN A 69 -26.12 8.74 -3.73
C GLN A 69 -24.63 9.13 -3.61
N GLN A 70 -24.14 9.34 -2.40
CA GLN A 70 -22.71 9.30 -2.10
C GLN A 70 -22.35 7.84 -1.84
N GLN A 71 -22.18 7.06 -2.92
CA GLN A 71 -21.45 5.80 -2.82
C GLN A 71 -20.05 6.16 -2.36
N GLN A 72 -19.72 5.85 -1.10
CA GLN A 72 -18.38 6.04 -0.57
C GLN A 72 -17.40 5.33 -1.51
N PRO A 73 -16.32 6.00 -1.94
CA PRO A 73 -15.42 5.44 -2.94
C PRO A 73 -14.81 4.15 -2.39
N GLU A 74 -14.96 3.07 -3.13
CA GLU A 74 -14.24 1.84 -2.85
C GLU A 74 -12.74 2.16 -2.81
N ARG A 75 -12.08 1.82 -1.69
CA ARG A 75 -10.66 2.13 -1.50
C ARG A 75 -9.83 1.07 -2.20
N PHE A 76 -8.98 1.50 -3.14
CA PHE A 76 -8.05 0.62 -3.82
C PHE A 76 -6.66 0.71 -3.22
N LEU A 77 -5.81 -0.26 -3.57
CA LEU A 77 -4.43 -0.39 -3.09
C LEU A 77 -3.66 0.94 -3.14
N LEU A 78 -3.78 1.69 -4.23
CA LEU A 78 -3.07 2.95 -4.40
C LEU A 78 -3.54 4.04 -3.45
N ASP A 79 -4.84 4.08 -3.12
CA ASP A 79 -5.39 5.01 -2.14
C ASP A 79 -4.84 4.69 -0.75
N ILE A 80 -4.79 3.40 -0.39
CA ILE A 80 -4.22 2.93 0.88
C ILE A 80 -2.75 3.30 1.00
N VAL A 81 -1.94 3.03 -0.04
CA VAL A 81 -0.51 3.35 -0.04
C VAL A 81 -0.27 4.86 0.03
N LYS A 82 -1.09 5.66 -0.66
CA LYS A 82 -1.03 7.12 -0.61
C LYS A 82 -1.32 7.62 0.81
N ASP A 83 -2.39 7.15 1.42
CA ASP A 83 -2.77 7.47 2.80
C ASP A 83 -1.68 7.11 3.81
N LEU A 84 -1.12 5.90 3.68
CA LEU A 84 -0.08 5.43 4.58
C LEU A 84 1.17 6.30 4.48
N LYS A 85 1.58 6.68 3.25
CA LYS A 85 2.70 7.60 3.03
C LYS A 85 2.41 9.00 3.56
N GLN A 86 1.19 9.49 3.41
CA GLN A 86 0.81 10.81 3.95
C GLN A 86 0.88 10.83 5.48
N LYS A 87 0.45 9.76 6.16
CA LYS A 87 0.43 9.69 7.62
C LYS A 87 1.79 9.39 8.25
N ARG A 88 2.68 8.67 7.55
CA ARG A 88 3.93 8.12 8.13
C ARG A 88 5.22 8.54 7.41
N GLY A 89 5.12 9.13 6.23
CA GLY A 89 6.27 9.46 5.39
C GLY A 89 6.83 8.24 4.66
N MET A 90 8.08 7.87 4.96
CA MET A 90 8.79 6.81 4.25
C MET A 90 8.37 5.41 4.73
N VAL A 91 7.56 4.73 3.92
CA VAL A 91 7.05 3.37 4.20
C VAL A 91 7.09 2.51 2.94
N LEU A 92 7.09 1.18 3.12
CA LEU A 92 7.05 0.20 2.03
C LEU A 92 8.14 0.44 0.98
N THR A 93 9.39 0.64 1.40
CA THR A 93 10.53 0.81 0.50
C THR A 93 11.08 -0.52 -0.01
N ASN A 94 10.73 -1.64 0.64
CA ASN A 94 11.12 -2.97 0.22
C ASN A 94 10.22 -3.47 -0.92
N VAL A 95 10.83 -3.76 -2.07
CA VAL A 95 10.16 -4.24 -3.28
C VAL A 95 9.44 -5.57 -3.06
N SER A 96 9.98 -6.51 -2.28
CA SER A 96 9.30 -7.79 -2.07
C SER A 96 8.02 -7.64 -1.25
N PHE A 97 7.99 -6.71 -0.30
CA PHE A 97 6.78 -6.38 0.44
C PHE A 97 5.77 -5.60 -0.40
N GLN A 98 6.22 -4.75 -1.32
CA GLN A 98 5.33 -4.14 -2.30
C GLN A 98 4.66 -5.21 -3.17
N GLN A 99 5.43 -6.20 -3.64
CA GLN A 99 4.92 -7.30 -4.43
C GLN A 99 3.89 -8.14 -3.65
N GLN A 100 4.21 -8.56 -2.42
CA GLN A 100 3.28 -9.31 -1.57
C GLN A 100 1.96 -8.54 -1.34
N LEU A 101 2.04 -7.22 -1.16
CA LEU A 101 0.85 -6.39 -1.01
C LEU A 101 0.02 -6.31 -2.31
N CYS A 102 0.67 -6.21 -3.47
CA CYS A 102 -0.01 -6.26 -4.76
C CYS A 102 -0.68 -7.61 -5.01
N GLU A 103 -0.01 -8.72 -4.68
CA GLU A 103 -0.57 -10.07 -4.78
C GLU A 103 -1.78 -10.25 -3.86
N LEU A 104 -1.69 -9.75 -2.63
CA LEU A 104 -2.82 -9.71 -1.70
C LEU A 104 -3.98 -8.88 -2.27
N ALA A 105 -3.71 -7.67 -2.76
CA ALA A 105 -4.74 -6.83 -3.36
C ALA A 105 -5.38 -7.48 -4.59
N ALA A 106 -4.60 -8.16 -5.42
CA ALA A 106 -5.10 -8.91 -6.58
C ALA A 106 -6.04 -10.04 -6.15
N LYS A 107 -5.66 -10.82 -5.12
CA LYS A 107 -6.49 -11.90 -4.54
C LYS A 107 -7.88 -11.41 -4.12
N TYR A 108 -7.99 -10.18 -3.65
CA TYR A 108 -9.26 -9.58 -3.18
C TYR A 108 -9.89 -8.58 -4.18
N ASN A 109 -9.41 -8.51 -5.43
CA ASN A 109 -9.87 -7.55 -6.44
C ASN A 109 -9.77 -6.06 -6.01
N LYS A 110 -8.80 -5.72 -5.14
CA LYS A 110 -8.58 -4.37 -4.59
C LYS A 110 -7.44 -3.59 -5.28
N LEU A 111 -6.94 -4.03 -6.43
CA LEU A 111 -5.92 -3.29 -7.18
C LEU A 111 -6.44 -1.95 -7.71
N GLY A 112 -7.72 -1.88 -8.07
CA GLY A 112 -8.33 -0.72 -8.70
C GLY A 112 -8.03 -0.59 -10.20
N PRO A 113 -8.50 0.50 -10.82
CA PRO A 113 -8.26 0.76 -12.24
C PRO A 113 -6.78 1.02 -12.52
N MET A 114 -6.35 0.67 -13.74
CA MET A 114 -4.99 0.96 -14.20
C MET A 114 -4.72 2.48 -14.13
N PRO A 115 -3.61 2.91 -13.48
CA PRO A 115 -3.30 4.33 -13.37
C PRO A 115 -3.01 4.98 -14.73
N LYS A 116 -3.33 6.27 -14.86
CA LYS A 116 -3.06 7.03 -16.08
C LYS A 116 -1.56 7.06 -16.39
N GLY A 117 -1.20 6.79 -17.64
CA GLY A 117 0.20 6.80 -18.09
C GLY A 117 0.99 5.50 -17.83
N TYR A 118 0.32 4.45 -17.34
CA TYR A 118 0.90 3.11 -17.22
C TYR A 118 0.31 2.18 -18.29
N SER A 119 1.10 1.21 -18.71
CA SER A 119 0.71 0.16 -19.65
C SER A 119 1.09 -1.21 -19.09
N ASN A 120 0.52 -2.27 -19.65
CA ASN A 120 0.90 -3.66 -19.36
C ASN A 120 2.16 -4.10 -20.11
N GLU A 121 2.83 -3.19 -20.84
CA GLU A 121 4.07 -3.50 -21.53
C GLU A 121 5.20 -3.66 -20.52
N GLU A 122 6.11 -4.62 -20.76
CA GLU A 122 7.24 -4.83 -19.87
C GLU A 122 8.09 -3.56 -19.77
N ALA A 123 8.26 -3.06 -18.54
CA ALA A 123 9.11 -1.90 -18.31
C ALA A 123 10.56 -2.22 -18.73
N PRO A 124 11.26 -1.30 -19.41
CA PRO A 124 12.62 -1.55 -19.85
C PRO A 124 13.52 -1.84 -18.64
N ARG A 125 14.20 -3.00 -18.67
CA ARG A 125 15.12 -3.40 -17.59
C ARG A 125 16.13 -2.27 -17.34
N ARG A 126 16.25 -1.83 -16.08
CA ARG A 126 17.14 -0.74 -15.61
C ARG A 126 18.59 -0.87 -16.08
N SER A 127 19.06 -2.06 -16.46
CA SER A 127 20.39 -2.29 -17.04
C SER A 127 20.63 -1.50 -18.33
N LYS A 128 19.60 -1.17 -19.12
CA LYS A 128 19.75 -0.41 -20.38
C LYS A 128 19.83 1.11 -20.19
N LEU A 129 19.29 1.66 -19.09
CA LEU A 129 19.35 3.12 -18.82
C LEU A 129 20.74 3.62 -18.40
N LYS A 130 21.58 2.77 -17.77
CA LYS A 130 22.96 3.15 -17.39
C LYS A 130 23.94 3.18 -18.56
N GLN A 131 23.66 2.47 -19.67
CA GLN A 131 24.54 2.47 -20.84
C GLN A 131 24.36 3.71 -21.72
N GLN A 132 23.15 4.29 -21.79
CA GLN A 132 22.91 5.47 -22.62
C GLN A 132 23.43 6.78 -22.00
N HIS A 133 23.43 6.92 -20.66
CA HIS A 133 23.95 8.13 -20.00
C HIS A 133 25.49 8.21 -19.93
N ARG A 134 26.22 7.12 -20.22
CA ARG A 134 27.70 7.15 -20.27
C ARG A 134 28.26 7.55 -21.63
N GLN A 135 27.45 7.60 -22.69
CA GLN A 135 27.94 7.91 -24.04
C GLN A 135 27.88 9.39 -24.43
N THR A 136 27.26 10.27 -23.62
CA THR A 136 27.10 11.71 -23.96
C THR A 136 27.85 12.67 -23.04
N GLY A 137 28.66 12.17 -22.10
CA GLY A 137 29.38 13.01 -21.13
C GLY A 137 30.84 13.29 -21.50
N ASN A 138 31.14 13.84 -22.68
CA ASN A 138 32.44 14.48 -22.91
C ASN A 138 32.33 15.94 -22.43
N PHE A 139 32.51 16.15 -21.12
CA PHE A 139 32.40 17.47 -20.46
C PHE A 139 33.76 18.18 -20.35
N GLU A 140 34.81 17.65 -20.98
CA GLU A 140 36.19 18.13 -20.80
C GLU A 140 36.62 19.25 -21.77
N SER A 141 35.73 19.77 -22.62
CA SER A 141 36.08 20.84 -23.58
C SER A 141 35.48 22.23 -23.28
N MET A 142 34.99 22.48 -22.05
CA MET A 142 34.35 23.77 -21.71
C MET A 142 35.16 24.67 -20.76
N PHE A 143 36.36 24.24 -20.35
CA PHE A 143 37.27 25.00 -19.48
C PHE A 143 38.73 24.92 -19.94
N GLN A 144 38.99 25.11 -21.24
CA GLN A 144 40.30 25.49 -21.75
C GLN A 144 40.17 26.73 -22.63
#